data_AF-A0A3C0UCT0-F1
#
_entry.id   AF-A0A3C0UCT0-F1
#
_cell.length_a   1.000
_cell.length_b   1.000
_cell.length_c   1.000
_cell.angle_alpha   90.00
_cell.angle_beta   90.00
_cell.angle_gamma   90.00
#
_symmetry.space_group_name_H-M   'P 1'
#
loop_
_entity.id
_entity.type
_entity.pdbx_description
1 polymer ?
#
loop_
_entity_poly.entity_id
_entity_poly.type
_entity_poly.pdbx_seq_one_letter_code
_entity_poly.pdbx_strand_id
1 'polypeptide(L)'
;MNQEIFADGISAIHVTGNLVRLDLMTVQPQLESDNGQPVVEVNRRIIMPLEGFVQSLATQQDIVRQLLEAGILKQNSVDPIEAP
;
A
#
# COMPACT_ATOMS: atom_id res chain seq x y z
N MET A 1 16.39 20.51 -1.44
CA MET A 1 16.00 19.40 -2.33
C MET A 1 15.25 18.40 -1.48
N ASN A 2 13.96 18.18 -1.73
CA ASN A 2 13.24 17.10 -1.07
C ASN A 2 13.65 15.79 -1.75
N GLN A 3 14.06 14.80 -0.97
CA GLN A 3 14.32 13.45 -1.49
C GLN A 3 12.98 12.74 -1.64
N GLU A 4 12.54 12.55 -2.88
CA GLU A 4 11.35 11.78 -3.19
C GLU A 4 11.71 10.29 -3.29
N ILE A 5 10.81 9.45 -2.80
CA ILE A 5 10.92 7.99 -2.88
C ILE A 5 9.76 7.51 -3.73
N PHE A 6 10.06 6.82 -4.83
CA PHE A 6 9.07 6.18 -5.67
C PHE A 6 8.88 4.72 -5.23
N ALA A 7 7.63 4.31 -5.06
CA ALA A 7 7.22 2.96 -4.72
C ALA A 7 5.93 2.62 -5.46
N ASP A 8 5.82 1.39 -5.94
CA ASP A 8 4.61 0.90 -6.62
C ASP A 8 3.55 0.45 -5.61
N GLY A 9 3.97 0.07 -4.40
CA GLY A 9 3.06 -0.33 -3.34
C GLY A 9 3.74 -0.63 -2.01
N ILE A 10 2.90 -1.03 -1.06
CA ILE A 10 3.31 -1.54 0.24
C ILE A 10 3.26 -3.07 0.17
N SER A 11 4.39 -3.73 0.36
CA SER A 11 4.47 -5.21 0.34
C SER A 11 4.10 -5.84 1.67
N ALA A 12 4.38 -5.14 2.78
CA ALA A 12 4.08 -5.64 4.12
C ALA A 12 3.86 -4.50 5.12
N ILE A 13 3.01 -4.78 6.13
CA ILE A 13 2.79 -3.93 7.28
C ILE A 13 3.05 -4.76 8.54
N HIS A 14 3.94 -4.29 9.40
CA HIS A 14 4.24 -4.93 10.68
C HIS A 14 3.95 -3.98 11.83
N VAL A 15 3.24 -4.45 12.84
CA VAL A 15 3.00 -3.70 14.08
C VAL A 15 3.82 -4.35 15.18
N THR A 16 4.63 -3.56 15.89
CA THR A 16 5.47 -4.03 16.99
C THR A 16 5.43 -3.01 18.12
N GLY A 17 4.71 -3.35 19.20
CA GLY A 17 4.40 -2.39 20.25
C GLY A 17 3.64 -1.19 19.68
N ASN A 18 4.18 0.01 19.88
CA ASN A 18 3.58 1.25 19.40
C ASN A 18 4.16 1.74 18.05
N LEU A 19 4.92 0.89 17.35
CA LEU A 19 5.51 1.20 16.05
C LEU A 19 4.87 0.38 14.94
N VAL A 20 4.71 1.02 13.80
CA VAL A 20 4.26 0.42 12.54
C VAL A 20 5.38 0.56 11.52
N ARG A 21 5.74 -0.56 10.89
CA ARG A 21 6.70 -0.62 9.79
C ARG A 21 5.98 -0.99 8.51
N LEU A 22 6.10 -0.13 7.51
CA LEU A 22 5.60 -0.33 6.15
C LEU A 22 6.80 -0.64 5.27
N ASP A 23 6.82 -1.81 4.65
CA ASP A 23 7.83 -2.17 3.66
C ASP A 23 7.30 -1.76 2.27
N LEU A 24 8.06 -0.91 1.57
CA LEU A 24 7.72 -0.39 0.24
C LEU A 24 8.42 -1.23 -0.82
N MET A 25 7.70 -1.54 -1.90
CA MET A 25 8.23 -2.30 -3.01
C MET A 25 8.19 -1.52 -4.33
N THR A 26 9.15 -1.84 -5.18
CA THR A 26 9.17 -1.46 -6.60
C THR A 26 9.29 -2.70 -7.46
N VAL A 27 8.54 -2.74 -8.55
CA VAL A 27 8.63 -3.77 -9.58
C VAL A 27 9.62 -3.32 -10.63
N GLN A 28 10.63 -4.13 -10.90
CA GLN A 28 11.65 -3.85 -11.92
C GLN A 28 11.32 -4.64 -13.20
N PRO A 29 10.58 -4.05 -14.16
CA PRO A 29 10.13 -4.78 -15.35
C PRO A 29 11.26 -5.18 -16.31
N GLN A 30 12.44 -4.57 -16.19
CA GLN A 30 13.61 -4.84 -17.03
C GLN A 30 14.53 -5.93 -16.45
N LEU A 31 14.29 -6.36 -15.21
CA LEU A 31 15.02 -7.44 -14.58
C LEU A 31 14.08 -8.65 -14.55
N GLU A 32 14.34 -9.61 -15.42
CA GLU A 32 13.68 -10.91 -15.37
C GLU A 32 14.39 -11.78 -14.33
N SER A 33 13.62 -12.32 -13.38
CA SER A 33 14.07 -13.43 -12.54
C SER A 33 14.30 -14.67 -13.41
N ASP A 34 15.04 -15.68 -12.91
CA ASP A 34 15.36 -16.93 -13.63
C ASP A 34 14.13 -17.70 -14.17
N ASN A 35 12.92 -17.31 -13.76
CA ASN A 35 11.63 -17.85 -14.17
C ASN A 35 10.80 -16.90 -15.06
N GLY A 36 11.37 -15.82 -15.60
CA GLY A 36 10.71 -14.87 -16.50
C GLY A 36 9.70 -13.93 -15.84
N GLN A 37 9.71 -13.83 -14.51
CA GLN A 37 8.84 -12.90 -13.77
C GLN A 37 9.60 -11.61 -13.42
N PRO A 38 8.94 -10.43 -13.41
CA PRO A 38 9.55 -9.18 -12.96
C PRO A 38 10.10 -9.31 -11.52
N VAL A 39 11.32 -8.84 -11.30
CA VAL A 39 11.91 -8.82 -9.96
C VAL A 39 11.24 -7.76 -9.09
N VAL A 40 10.75 -8.17 -7.92
CA VAL A 40 10.22 -7.27 -6.89
C VAL A 40 11.35 -6.94 -5.92
N GLU A 41 11.66 -5.66 -5.78
CA GLU A 41 12.66 -5.17 -4.83
C GLU A 41 11.96 -4.40 -3.70
N VAL A 42 12.15 -4.85 -2.45
CA VAL A 42 11.76 -4.08 -1.27
C VAL A 42 12.83 -3.02 -1.02
N ASN A 43 12.65 -1.85 -1.60
CA ASN A 43 13.71 -0.85 -1.68
C ASN A 43 13.74 0.09 -0.45
N ARG A 44 12.62 0.27 0.27
CA ARG A 44 12.51 1.27 1.35
C ARG A 44 11.53 0.85 2.44
N ARG A 45 11.66 1.47 3.62
CA ARG A 45 10.80 1.24 4.77
C ARG A 45 10.36 2.56 5.38
N ILE A 46 9.09 2.67 5.71
CA ILE A 46 8.56 3.74 6.56
C ILE A 46 8.32 3.16 7.94
N ILE A 47 8.85 3.82 8.97
CA ILE A 47 8.57 3.49 10.37
C ILE A 47 7.85 4.67 10.98
N MET A 48 6.67 4.44 11.55
CA MET A 48 5.85 5.49 12.14
C MET A 48 5.16 5.01 13.42
N PRO A 49 4.73 5.92 14.31
CA PRO A 49 3.91 5.56 15.46
C PRO A 49 2.55 4.97 15.04
N LEU A 50 2.00 4.07 15.85
CA LEU A 50 0.69 3.45 15.63
C LEU A 50 -0.43 4.50 15.48
N GLU A 51 -0.41 5.54 16.31
CA GLU A 51 -1.36 6.65 16.23
C GLU A 51 -1.33 7.34 14.86
N GLY A 52 -0.13 7.64 14.35
CA GLY A 52 0.02 8.25 13.03
C GLY A 52 -0.49 7.34 11.92
N PHE A 53 -0.29 6.03 12.04
CA PHE A 53 -0.82 5.06 11.08
C PHE A 53 -2.35 5.06 11.07
N VAL A 54 -2.99 5.05 12.24
CA VAL A 54 -4.45 5.14 12.36
C VAL A 54 -4.98 6.46 11.81
N GLN A 55 -4.32 7.58 12.09
CA GLN A 55 -4.70 8.88 11.52
C GLN A 55 -4.62 8.87 9.99
N SER A 56 -3.60 8.20 9.42
CA SER A 56 -3.45 8.09 7.97
C SER A 56 -4.59 7.30 7.31
N LEU A 57 -5.20 6.35 8.02
CA LEU A 57 -6.35 5.59 7.51
C LEU A 57 -7.55 6.50 7.27
N ALA A 58 -7.84 7.44 8.18
CA ALA A 58 -8.93 8.39 7.99
C ALA A 58 -8.71 9.24 6.73
N THR A 59 -7.48 9.73 6.52
CA THR A 59 -7.12 10.47 5.30
C THR A 59 -7.28 9.61 4.05
N GLN A 60 -6.86 8.35 4.08
CA GLN A 60 -7.02 7.43 2.95
C GLN A 60 -8.50 7.18 2.64
N GLN A 61 -9.34 6.97 3.65
CA GLN A 61 -10.80 6.79 3.49
C GLN A 61 -11.47 8.01 2.89
N ASP A 62 -11.08 9.21 3.31
CA ASP A 62 -11.59 10.47 2.76
C ASP A 62 -11.22 10.64 1.28
N ILE A 63 -10.01 10.24 0.88
CA ILE A 63 -9.58 10.25 -0.53
C ILE A 63 -10.40 9.23 -1.32
N VAL A 64 -10.58 8.01 -0.81
CA VAL A 64 -11.39 6.98 -1.48
C VAL A 64 -12.83 7.46 -1.70
N ARG A 65 -13.44 8.10 -0.70
CA ARG A 65 -14.79 8.68 -0.82
C ARG A 65 -14.85 9.72 -1.94
N GLN A 66 -13.89 10.65 -2.00
CA GLN A 66 -13.83 11.66 -3.05
C GLN A 66 -13.68 11.03 -4.45
N LEU A 67 -12.88 9.97 -4.57
CA LEU A 67 -12.70 9.26 -5.84
C LEU A 67 -13.96 8.48 -6.27
N LEU A 68 -14.75 7.97 -5.32
CA LEU A 68 -16.05 7.35 -5.59
C LEU A 68 -17.07 8.40 -6.07
N GLU A 69 -17.15 9.54 -5.39
CA GLU A 69 -18.05 10.65 -5.76
C GLU A 69 -17.71 11.20 -7.15
N ALA A 70 -16.43 11.25 -7.50
CA ALA A 70 -15.95 11.63 -8.83
C ALA A 70 -16.18 10.55 -9.91
N GLY A 71 -16.64 9.35 -9.54
CA GLY A 71 -16.85 8.22 -10.44
C GLY A 71 -15.55 7.58 -10.98
N ILE A 72 -14.39 7.92 -10.39
CA ILE A 72 -13.08 7.35 -10.77
C ILE A 72 -12.94 5.94 -10.23
N LEU A 73 -13.32 5.75 -8.96
CA LEU A 73 -13.42 4.42 -8.36
C LEU A 73 -14.86 3.92 -8.48
N LYS A 74 -15.00 2.61 -8.65
CA LYS A 74 -16.27 1.91 -8.49
C LYS A 74 -16.27 1.24 -7.13
N GLN A 75 -17.38 1.34 -6.42
CA GLN A 75 -17.56 0.57 -5.20
C GLN A 75 -17.64 -0.89 -5.60
N ASN A 76 -16.63 -1.69 -5.21
CA ASN A 76 -16.75 -3.13 -5.33
C ASN A 76 -17.89 -3.55 -4.41
N SER A 77 -18.99 -4.05 -4.99
CA SER A 77 -19.94 -4.87 -4.24
C SER A 77 -19.13 -6.05 -3.71
N VAL A 78 -18.87 -6.08 -2.41
CA VAL A 78 -18.46 -7.31 -1.76
C VAL A 78 -19.64 -8.26 -1.95
N ASP A 79 -19.52 -9.18 -2.90
CA ASP A 79 -20.44 -10.31 -2.96
C ASP A 79 -20.41 -10.96 -1.57
N PRO A 80 -21.56 -11.19 -0.92
CA PRO A 80 -21.59 -11.81 0.39
C PRO A 80 -20.75 -13.08 0.33
N ILE A 81 -19.77 -13.20 1.21
CA ILE A 81 -19.07 -14.47 1.41
C ILE A 81 -20.18 -15.45 1.80
N GLU A 82 -20.56 -16.34 0.88
CA GLU A 82 -21.42 -17.47 1.21
C GLU A 82 -20.67 -18.24 2.31
N ALA A 83 -21.24 -18.21 3.52
CA ALA A 83 -20.73 -18.98 4.63
C ALA A 83 -20.77 -20.48 4.28
N PRO A 84 -19.80 -21.28 4.77
CA PRO A 84 -19.69 -22.70 4.44
C PRO A 84 -20.90 -23.52 4.89
#